data_AF-A0A3P7R9H8-F1
#
_entry.id   AF-A0A3P7R9H8-F1
#
_cell.length_a   1.000
_cell.length_b   1.000
_cell.length_c   1.000
_cell.angle_alpha   90.00
_cell.angle_beta   90.00
_cell.angle_gamma   90.00
#
_symmetry.space_group_name_H-M   'P 1'
#
loop_
_entity.id
_entity.type
_entity.pdbx_description
1 polymer ?
#
loop_
_entity_poly.entity_id
_entity_poly.type
_entity_poly.pdbx_seq_one_letter_code
_entity_poly.pdbx_strand_id
1 'polypeptide(L)'
;MAILQCLTKGQLDKALDAGLTEETPLGQLCRELGQMLKPRISKGPALDQMYTRCMLPAETPNEYAAELRRLCRAAYPSVSETDCSDAALHFFVKNIKHMELRRSLLLQLPQNLQEAVSRVEHYSEMTVIKTDY
;
A
#
# COMPACT_ATOMS: atom_id res chain seq x y z
N MET A 1 -2.09 24.82 14.10
CA MET A 1 -0.77 24.82 14.78
C MET A 1 -0.48 23.67 15.75
N ALA A 2 -1.32 22.64 15.97
CA ALA A 2 -1.03 21.68 17.04
C ALA A 2 -0.09 20.51 16.69
N ILE A 3 -0.10 20.01 15.44
CA ILE A 3 0.46 18.69 15.14
C ILE A 3 1.96 18.72 14.84
N LEU A 4 2.42 19.66 14.00
CA LEU A 4 3.84 19.79 13.67
C LEU A 4 4.67 20.20 14.89
N GLN A 5 4.09 20.97 15.81
CA GLN A 5 4.74 21.39 17.06
C GLN A 5 4.92 20.25 18.07
N CYS A 6 4.19 19.14 17.90
CA CYS A 6 4.35 17.93 18.71
C CYS A 6 5.47 17.01 18.22
N LEU A 7 6.12 17.34 17.09
CA LEU A 7 7.22 16.53 16.54
C LEU A 7 8.53 16.84 17.27
N THR A 8 9.37 15.82 17.43
CA THR A 8 10.76 16.05 17.86
C THR A 8 11.52 16.84 16.78
N LYS A 9 12.58 17.57 17.15
CA LYS A 9 13.35 18.39 16.21
C LYS A 9 13.74 17.64 14.92
N GLY A 10 14.27 16.42 15.03
CA GLY A 10 14.66 15.63 13.86
C GLY A 10 13.49 15.05 13.05
N GLN A 11 12.28 14.99 13.60
CA GLN A 11 11.07 14.64 12.86
C GLN A 11 10.48 15.85 12.16
N LEU A 12 10.56 17.01 12.79
CA LEU A 12 10.16 18.29 12.22
C LEU A 12 11.05 18.65 11.02
N ASP A 13 12.38 18.52 11.15
CA ASP A 13 13.31 18.80 10.06
C ASP A 13 12.97 17.95 8.82
N LYS A 14 12.69 16.65 9.01
CA LYS A 14 12.26 15.75 7.92
C LYS A 14 10.89 16.10 7.34
N ALA A 15 9.94 16.56 8.17
CA ALA A 15 8.62 16.97 7.70
C ALA A 15 8.74 18.22 6.80
N LEU A 16 9.60 19.16 7.19
CA LEU A 16 9.89 20.37 6.42
C LEU A 16 10.65 20.05 5.13
N ASP A 17 11.63 19.14 5.18
CA ASP A 17 12.33 18.64 3.98
C ASP A 17 11.37 17.97 2.99
N ALA A 18 10.32 17.32 3.49
CA ALA A 18 9.24 16.73 2.69
C ALA A 18 8.20 17.76 2.20
N GLY A 19 8.38 19.05 2.52
CA GLY A 19 7.49 20.13 2.10
C GLY A 19 6.17 20.20 2.89
N LEU A 20 6.07 19.52 4.03
CA LEU A 20 4.89 19.61 4.89
C LEU A 20 4.91 20.94 5.63
N THR A 21 3.88 21.75 5.39
CA THR A 21 3.72 23.08 5.99
C THR A 21 2.42 23.15 6.78
N GLU A 22 2.21 24.26 7.48
CA GLU A 22 0.98 24.52 8.21
C GLU A 22 -0.27 24.60 7.31
N GLU A 23 -0.07 24.79 6.01
CA GLU A 23 -1.13 24.84 5.00
C GLU A 23 -1.48 23.45 4.44
N THR A 24 -0.69 22.42 4.77
CA THR A 24 -0.96 21.06 4.28
C THR A 24 -2.28 20.54 4.88
N PRO A 25 -3.23 20.08 4.04
CA PRO A 25 -4.50 19.55 4.54
C PRO A 25 -4.29 18.42 5.55
N LEU A 26 -5.06 18.43 6.64
CA LEU A 26 -4.86 17.51 7.78
C LEU A 26 -4.80 16.03 7.38
N GLY A 27 -5.67 15.59 6.46
CA GLY A 27 -5.67 14.21 5.98
C GLY A 27 -4.38 13.83 5.24
N GLN A 28 -3.84 14.76 4.46
CA GLN A 28 -2.55 14.59 3.80
C GLN A 28 -1.40 14.63 4.82
N LEU A 29 -1.43 15.58 5.75
CA LEU A 29 -0.44 15.70 6.81
C LEU A 29 -0.30 14.41 7.64
N CYS A 30 -1.43 13.86 8.11
CA CYS A 30 -1.44 12.61 8.89
C CYS A 30 -0.91 11.42 8.09
N ARG A 31 -1.22 11.33 6.79
CA ARG A 31 -0.74 10.27 5.90
C ARG A 31 0.77 10.35 5.71
N GLU A 32 1.28 11.53 5.36
CA GLU A 32 2.70 11.75 5.09
C GLU A 32 3.55 11.57 6.36
N LEU A 33 3.11 12.13 7.50
CA LEU A 33 3.77 11.90 8.79
C LEU A 33 3.72 10.43 9.19
N GLY A 34 2.60 9.74 8.97
CA GLY A 34 2.48 8.31 9.24
C GLY A 34 3.47 7.47 8.42
N GLN A 35 3.73 7.84 7.17
CA GLN A 35 4.73 7.17 6.34
C GLN A 35 6.17 7.49 6.80
N MET A 36 6.43 8.75 7.14
CA MET A 36 7.77 9.23 7.48
C MET A 36 8.25 8.81 8.87
N LEU A 37 7.32 8.71 9.84
CA LEU A 37 7.61 8.40 11.23
C LEU A 37 7.47 6.92 11.56
N LYS A 38 6.89 6.12 10.65
CA LYS A 38 6.83 4.67 10.81
C LYS A 38 8.25 4.13 11.04
N PRO A 39 8.49 3.40 12.15
CA PRO A 39 9.77 2.75 12.39
C PRO A 39 10.17 1.92 11.18
N ARG A 40 11.45 1.97 10.79
CA ARG A 40 11.99 1.08 9.76
C ARG A 40 11.80 -0.35 10.26
N ILE A 41 10.81 -1.03 9.68
CA ILE A 41 10.58 -2.45 9.92
C ILE A 41 11.84 -3.20 9.47
N SER A 42 12.37 -4.07 10.34
CA SER A 42 13.53 -4.88 10.00
C SER A 42 13.14 -5.94 8.96
N LYS A 43 14.13 -6.49 8.26
CA LYS A 43 13.91 -7.38 7.11
C LYS A 43 12.99 -8.58 7.41
N GLY A 44 13.21 -9.27 8.53
CA GLY A 44 12.42 -10.45 8.91
C GLY A 44 10.93 -10.11 9.07
N PRO A 45 10.56 -9.18 9.97
CA PRO A 45 9.19 -8.72 10.12
C PRO A 45 8.56 -8.16 8.84
N ALA A 46 9.34 -7.50 7.97
CA ALA A 46 8.85 -7.01 6.68
C ALA A 46 8.45 -8.16 5.75
N LEU A 47 9.26 -9.23 5.71
CA LEU A 47 8.94 -10.45 4.97
C LEU A 47 7.71 -11.13 5.55
N ASP A 48 7.67 -11.36 6.86
CA ASP A 48 6.55 -12.04 7.51
C ASP A 48 5.22 -11.32 7.23
N GLN A 49 5.23 -9.99 7.30
CA GLN A 49 4.07 -9.18 6.91
C GLN A 49 3.75 -9.34 5.43
N MET A 50 4.73 -9.26 4.53
CA MET A 50 4.48 -9.42 3.09
C MET A 50 3.85 -10.78 2.75
N TYR A 51 4.28 -11.86 3.41
CA TYR A 51 3.74 -13.20 3.21
C TYR A 51 2.32 -13.40 3.76
N THR A 52 2.03 -12.80 4.92
CA THR A 52 0.76 -13.04 5.64
C THR A 52 -0.31 -11.97 5.38
N ARG A 53 0.07 -10.81 4.85
CA ARG A 53 -0.82 -9.67 4.67
C ARG A 53 -1.87 -9.94 3.60
N CYS A 54 -3.13 -9.90 4.02
CA CYS A 54 -4.30 -9.78 3.16
C CYS A 54 -4.77 -8.31 3.12
N MET A 55 -5.51 -7.95 2.07
CA MET A 55 -6.20 -6.66 2.00
C MET A 55 -7.18 -6.50 3.19
N LEU A 56 -7.12 -5.35 3.85
CA LEU A 56 -8.01 -5.01 4.96
C LEU A 56 -9.40 -4.58 4.45
N PRO A 57 -10.48 -4.75 5.23
CA PRO A 57 -11.84 -4.42 4.77
C PRO A 57 -12.07 -2.96 4.34
N ALA A 58 -11.34 -2.01 4.93
CA ALA A 58 -11.43 -0.58 4.63
C ALA A 58 -10.28 -0.06 3.76
N GLU A 59 -9.36 -0.95 3.36
CA GLU A 59 -8.19 -0.59 2.55
C GLU A 59 -8.53 -0.71 1.08
N THR A 60 -8.23 0.33 0.31
CA THR A 60 -8.41 0.31 -1.14
C THR A 60 -7.37 -0.63 -1.79
N PRO A 61 -7.67 -1.20 -2.97
CA PRO A 61 -6.71 -2.03 -3.70
C PRO A 61 -5.37 -1.30 -3.95
N ASN A 62 -5.43 0.00 -4.24
CA ASN A 62 -4.23 0.81 -4.44
C ASN A 62 -3.40 1.00 -3.16
N GLU A 63 -4.04 1.22 -2.00
CA GLU A 63 -3.35 1.29 -0.71
C GLU A 63 -2.70 -0.04 -0.35
N TYR A 64 -3.38 -1.16 -0.60
CA TYR A 64 -2.84 -2.49 -0.39
C TYR A 64 -1.61 -2.76 -1.26
N ALA A 65 -1.68 -2.42 -2.55
CA ALA A 65 -0.57 -2.50 -3.49
C ALA A 65 0.64 -1.66 -3.06
N ALA A 66 0.39 -0.41 -2.63
CA ALA A 66 1.43 0.47 -2.12
C ALA A 66 2.10 -0.07 -0.85
N GLU A 67 1.33 -0.65 0.06
CA GLU A 67 1.86 -1.24 1.30
C GLU A 67 2.71 -2.48 1.01
N LEU A 68 2.32 -3.35 0.06
CA LEU A 68 3.15 -4.48 -0.37
C LEU A 68 4.49 -4.02 -0.96
N ARG A 69 4.50 -2.97 -1.79
CA ARG A 69 5.75 -2.37 -2.29
C ARG A 69 6.60 -1.81 -1.15
N ARG A 70 5.98 -1.12 -0.19
CA ARG A 70 6.67 -0.60 1.00
C ARG A 70 7.33 -1.72 1.82
N LEU A 71 6.65 -2.85 2.00
CA LEU A 71 7.19 -4.03 2.69
C LEU A 71 8.34 -4.67 1.91
N CYS A 72 8.22 -4.81 0.59
CA CYS A 72 9.32 -5.29 -0.26
C CYS A 72 10.56 -4.39 -0.12
N ARG A 73 10.37 -3.07 -0.17
CA ARG A 73 11.43 -2.08 -0.03
C ARG A 73 12.10 -2.13 1.34
N ALA A 74 11.34 -2.36 2.39
CA ALA A 74 11.90 -2.51 3.74
C ALA A 74 12.67 -3.83 3.90
N ALA A 75 12.21 -4.92 3.28
CA ALA A 75 12.88 -6.21 3.30
C ALA A 75 14.15 -6.24 2.43
N TYR A 76 14.11 -5.58 1.27
CA TYR A 76 15.15 -5.59 0.26
C TYR A 76 15.41 -4.18 -0.31
N PRO A 77 16.14 -3.32 0.41
CA PRO A 77 16.40 -1.94 -0.02
C PRO A 77 17.18 -1.82 -1.34
N SER A 78 17.97 -2.84 -1.69
CA SER A 78 18.85 -2.85 -2.87
C SER A 78 18.22 -3.45 -4.13
N VAL A 79 17.01 -4.00 -4.05
CA VAL A 79 16.30 -4.61 -5.18
C VAL A 79 15.82 -3.49 -6.15
N SER A 80 15.54 -3.79 -7.42
CA SER A 80 15.03 -2.77 -8.33
C SER A 80 13.56 -2.42 -8.04
N GLU A 81 13.06 -1.28 -8.55
CA GLU A 81 11.63 -0.93 -8.36
C GLU A 81 10.71 -1.85 -9.14
N THR A 82 11.17 -2.31 -10.29
CA THR A 82 10.48 -3.32 -11.11
C THR A 82 10.34 -4.63 -10.35
N ASP A 83 11.43 -5.17 -9.83
CA ASP A 83 11.41 -6.43 -9.09
C ASP A 83 10.55 -6.35 -7.82
N CYS A 84 10.57 -5.21 -7.11
CA CYS A 84 9.68 -5.01 -5.97
C CYS A 84 8.21 -4.87 -6.39
N SER A 85 7.93 -4.28 -7.55
CA SER A 85 6.57 -4.19 -8.11
C SER A 85 6.07 -5.57 -8.56
N ASP A 86 6.93 -6.40 -9.12
CA ASP A 86 6.61 -7.78 -9.52
C ASP A 86 6.37 -8.67 -8.29
N ALA A 87 7.19 -8.54 -7.26
CA ALA A 87 6.96 -9.21 -5.98
C ALA A 87 5.62 -8.77 -5.36
N ALA A 88 5.33 -7.46 -5.34
CA ALA A 88 4.06 -6.94 -4.86
C ALA A 88 2.88 -7.47 -5.68
N LEU A 89 2.98 -7.53 -7.01
CA LEU A 89 1.96 -8.12 -7.89
C LEU A 89 1.70 -9.58 -7.54
N HIS A 90 2.76 -10.38 -7.33
CA HIS A 90 2.61 -11.78 -6.94
C HIS A 90 1.79 -11.94 -5.65
N PHE A 91 2.15 -11.20 -4.60
CA PHE A 91 1.43 -11.27 -3.31
C PHE A 91 0.02 -10.69 -3.40
N PHE A 92 -0.15 -9.62 -4.17
CA PHE A 92 -1.44 -8.99 -4.39
C PHE A 92 -2.44 -9.99 -4.96
N VAL A 93 -2.10 -10.68 -6.06
CA VAL A 93 -2.96 -11.69 -6.69
C VAL A 93 -3.18 -12.90 -5.77
N LYS A 94 -2.11 -13.38 -5.12
CA LYS A 94 -2.16 -14.57 -4.25
C LYS A 94 -3.13 -14.40 -3.07
N ASN A 95 -3.16 -13.20 -2.49
CA ASN A 95 -3.88 -12.91 -1.25
C ASN A 95 -5.26 -12.27 -1.47
N ILE A 96 -5.77 -12.23 -2.70
CA ILE A 96 -7.17 -11.90 -2.97
C ILE A 96 -8.08 -12.96 -2.32
N LYS A 97 -8.95 -12.52 -1.41
CA LYS A 97 -9.88 -13.41 -0.69
C LYS A 97 -11.00 -13.93 -1.58
N HIS A 98 -11.46 -13.11 -2.54
CA HIS A 98 -12.56 -13.47 -3.41
C HIS A 98 -12.12 -14.54 -4.43
N MET A 99 -12.64 -15.76 -4.30
CA MET A 99 -12.18 -16.93 -5.07
C MET A 99 -12.30 -16.75 -6.60
N GLU A 100 -13.45 -16.27 -7.09
CA GLU A 100 -13.68 -16.07 -8.53
C GLU A 100 -12.75 -15.01 -9.13
N LEU A 101 -12.64 -13.85 -8.48
CA LEU A 101 -11.70 -12.80 -8.86
C LEU A 101 -10.25 -13.31 -8.86
N ARG A 102 -9.82 -13.99 -7.79
CA ARG A 102 -8.48 -14.58 -7.73
C ARG A 102 -8.25 -15.55 -8.88
N ARG A 103 -9.21 -16.42 -9.18
CA ARG A 103 -9.13 -17.36 -10.30
C ARG A 103 -9.01 -16.63 -11.63
N SER A 104 -9.81 -15.59 -11.86
CA SER A 104 -9.74 -14.76 -13.06
C SER A 104 -8.36 -14.13 -13.24
N LEU A 105 -7.77 -13.59 -12.17
CA LEU A 105 -6.43 -12.99 -12.20
C LEU A 105 -5.32 -14.03 -12.41
N LEU A 106 -5.52 -15.28 -11.97
CA LEU A 106 -4.56 -16.37 -12.22
C LEU A 106 -4.65 -16.93 -13.64
N LEU A 107 -5.85 -16.93 -14.24
CA LEU A 107 -6.06 -17.36 -15.62
C LEU A 107 -5.56 -16.32 -16.62
N GLN A 108 -5.74 -15.04 -16.30
CA GLN A 108 -5.27 -13.91 -17.08
C GLN A 108 -4.38 -13.03 -16.21
N LEU A 109 -3.12 -13.43 -16.10
CA LEU A 109 -2.13 -12.71 -15.30
C LEU A 109 -2.07 -11.23 -15.72
N PRO A 110 -2.22 -10.29 -14.78
CA PRO A 110 -1.96 -8.89 -15.04
C PRO A 110 -0.49 -8.69 -15.45
N GLN A 111 -0.24 -7.77 -16.37
CA GLN A 111 1.10 -7.42 -16.83
C GLN A 111 1.88 -6.64 -15.78
N ASN A 112 1.18 -5.93 -14.90
CA ASN A 112 1.77 -5.13 -13.84
C ASN A 112 0.79 -4.95 -12.67
N LEU A 113 1.31 -4.42 -11.56
CA LEU A 113 0.54 -4.19 -10.33
C LEU A 113 -0.64 -3.24 -10.54
N GLN A 114 -0.50 -2.21 -11.37
CA GLN A 114 -1.57 -1.23 -11.60
C GLN A 114 -2.76 -1.85 -12.34
N GLU A 115 -2.49 -2.71 -13.32
CA GLU A 115 -3.53 -3.45 -14.01
C GLU A 115 -4.27 -4.41 -13.06
N ALA A 116 -3.55 -5.05 -12.13
CA ALA A 116 -4.17 -5.89 -11.11
C ALA A 116 -5.11 -5.08 -10.21
N VAL A 117 -4.66 -3.90 -9.76
CA VAL A 117 -5.45 -2.95 -8.97
C VAL A 117 -6.73 -2.57 -9.70
N SER A 118 -6.64 -2.09 -10.94
CA SER A 118 -7.82 -1.66 -11.71
C SER A 118 -8.83 -2.79 -11.94
N ARG A 119 -8.37 -4.03 -12.14
CA ARG A 119 -9.28 -5.19 -12.30
C ARG A 119 -10.01 -5.53 -10.99
N VAL A 120 -9.35 -5.39 -9.84
CA VAL A 120 -9.98 -5.62 -8.53
C VAL A 120 -10.98 -4.52 -8.20
N GLU A 121 -10.64 -3.26 -8.49
CA GLU A 121 -11.54 -2.11 -8.33
C GLU A 121 -12.81 -2.32 -9.18
N HIS A 122 -12.65 -2.63 -10.47
CA HIS A 122 -13.77 -2.88 -11.37
C HIS A 122 -14.65 -4.05 -10.90
N TYR A 123 -14.05 -5.13 -10.41
CA TYR A 123 -14.80 -6.26 -9.87
C TYR A 123 -15.66 -5.83 -8.66
N SER A 124 -15.10 -5.00 -7.79
CA SER A 124 -15.77 -4.51 -6.58
C SER A 124 -16.99 -3.67 -6.95
N GLU A 125 -16.86 -2.77 -7.94
CA GLU A 125 -17.96 -1.99 -8.51
C GLU A 125 -19.07 -2.90 -9.09
N MET A 126 -18.70 -3.92 -9.88
CA MET A 126 -19.67 -4.85 -10.47
C MET A 126 -20.43 -5.68 -9.42
N THR A 127 -19.78 -6.03 -8.30
CA THR A 127 -20.44 -6.78 -7.22
C THR A 127 -21.40 -5.92 -6.41
N VAL A 128 -21.08 -4.63 -6.20
CA VAL A 128 -22.00 -3.69 -5.52
C VAL A 128 -23.26 -3.48 -6.35
N ILE A 129 -23.13 -3.33 -7.68
CA ILE A 129 -24.26 -3.14 -8.59
C ILE A 129 -25.20 -4.37 -8.64
N LYS A 130 -24.69 -5.58 -8.36
CA LYS A 130 -25.49 -6.82 -8.38
C LYS A 130 -26.36 -7.02 -7.14
N THR A 131 -26.14 -6.28 -6.06
CA THR A 131 -26.90 -6.41 -4.80
C THR A 131 -28.11 -5.49 -4.68
N ASP A 132 -28.33 -4.60 -5.67
CA ASP A 132 -29.43 -3.62 -5.67
C ASP A 132 -30.67 -4.05 -6.48
N TYR A 133 -30.84 -5.36 -6.75
CA TYR A 133 -31.99 -5.93 -7.47
C TYR A 133 -32.70 -7.03 -6.68
#